data_AF-A0AAD8K9H1-F1
#
_entry.id   AF-A0AAD8K9H1-F1
#
_cell.length_a   1.000
_cell.length_b   1.000
_cell.length_c   1.000
_cell.angle_alpha   90.00
_cell.angle_beta   90.00
_cell.angle_gamma   90.00
#
_symmetry.space_group_name_H-M   'P 1'
#
loop_
_entity.id
_entity.type
_entity.pdbx_description
1 polymer ?
#
loop_
_entity_poly.entity_id
_entity_poly.type
_entity_poly.pdbx_seq_one_letter_code
_entity_poly.pdbx_strand_id
1 'polypeptide(L)'
;MGVGLSILIGIKSASLFIIFAYLRTLGFTLLSIPILYASLISLLVSLASHPSINLPMLLGKNTDGSFPIWSLIMFSPYLYFVRAFSALRRLKSREQPYTEIVEGVYVGGWPSSPEKMPPGKPAVVDCTCELPRVCSGYGNGYLCVPTWDTRSPDPGGIEAAVRWACRKRTQNVPIFVHCAYGHGRSVAVMCALLVALGVVDDWKNAEKLIKEKRPYIRMNALHRKALEEWSKNRLSSPKAGSNTRY
;
A
#
# COMPACT_ATOMS: atom_id res chain seq x y z
N MET A 1 -2.84 -20.31 6.67
CA MET A 1 -3.20 -19.04 5.98
C MET A 1 -3.15 -17.93 7.01
N GLY A 2 -2.44 -16.84 6.77
CA GLY A 2 -2.38 -15.73 7.75
C GLY A 2 -3.76 -15.12 7.96
N VAL A 3 -4.08 -14.75 9.20
CA VAL A 3 -5.32 -14.04 9.53
C VAL A 3 -5.33 -12.73 8.74
N GLY A 4 -6.32 -12.55 7.85
CA GLY A 4 -6.42 -11.35 7.00
C GLY A 4 -6.74 -10.09 7.82
N LEU A 5 -6.46 -8.91 7.26
CA LEU A 5 -6.71 -7.63 7.91
C LEU A 5 -8.14 -7.52 8.45
N SER A 6 -9.15 -7.95 7.68
CA SER A 6 -10.56 -7.89 8.07
C SER A 6 -10.84 -8.63 9.37
N ILE A 7 -10.26 -9.82 9.56
CA ILE A 7 -10.46 -10.63 10.77
C ILE A 7 -9.75 -9.99 11.97
N LEU A 8 -8.49 -9.55 11.80
CA LEU A 8 -7.73 -8.90 12.87
C LEU A 8 -8.43 -7.63 13.38
N ILE A 9 -8.93 -6.80 12.46
CA ILE A 9 -9.67 -5.59 12.81
C ILE A 9 -11.05 -5.93 13.38
N GLY A 10 -11.69 -7.02 12.93
CA GLY A 10 -12.95 -7.50 13.50
C GLY A 10 -12.79 -7.95 14.96
N ILE A 11 -11.74 -8.71 15.28
CA ILE A 11 -11.40 -9.10 16.65
C ILE A 11 -11.16 -7.85 17.51
N LYS A 12 -10.34 -6.90 17.01
CA LYS A 12 -10.11 -5.61 17.70
C LYS A 12 -11.44 -4.89 17.97
N SER A 13 -12.35 -4.86 17.01
CA SER A 13 -13.67 -4.25 17.15
C SER A 13 -14.46 -4.89 18.28
N ALA A 14 -14.53 -6.23 18.31
CA ALA A 14 -15.25 -6.98 19.34
C ALA A 14 -14.65 -6.76 20.74
N SER A 15 -13.31 -6.79 20.86
CA SER A 15 -12.63 -6.51 22.13
C SER A 15 -12.92 -5.11 22.64
N LEU A 16 -12.87 -4.09 21.78
CA LEU A 16 -13.21 -2.72 22.15
C LEU A 16 -14.68 -2.59 22.58
N PHE A 17 -15.59 -3.31 21.93
CA PHE A 17 -17.01 -3.32 22.30
C PHE A 17 -17.23 -3.94 23.69
N ILE A 18 -16.55 -5.05 23.99
CA ILE A 18 -16.62 -5.68 25.32
C ILE A 18 -16.08 -4.72 26.40
N ILE A 19 -14.95 -4.04 26.14
CA ILE A 19 -14.39 -3.04 27.06
C ILE A 19 -15.38 -1.88 27.27
N PHE A 20 -16.01 -1.40 26.21
CA PHE A 20 -17.06 -0.39 26.29
C PHE A 20 -18.21 -0.84 27.19
N ALA A 21 -18.75 -2.04 26.98
CA ALA A 21 -19.86 -2.59 27.76
C ALA A 21 -19.47 -2.72 29.24
N TYR A 22 -18.26 -3.19 29.53
CA TYR A 22 -17.74 -3.30 30.88
C TYR A 22 -17.61 -1.92 31.57
N LEU A 23 -16.99 -0.93 30.92
CA LEU A 23 -16.89 0.43 31.48
C LEU A 23 -18.27 1.06 31.71
N ARG A 24 -19.25 0.75 30.85
CA ARG A 24 -20.62 1.21 31.02
C ARG A 24 -21.26 0.62 32.28
N THR A 25 -21.05 -0.67 32.56
CA THR A 25 -21.55 -1.31 33.80
C THR A 25 -20.92 -0.73 35.07
N LEU A 26 -19.69 -0.23 35.00
CA LEU A 26 -19.00 0.43 36.10
C LEU A 26 -19.38 1.92 36.28
N GLY A 27 -20.31 2.46 35.48
CA GLY A 27 -20.77 3.85 35.57
C GLY A 27 -19.90 4.88 34.82
N PHE A 28 -18.82 4.46 34.14
CA PHE A 28 -17.92 5.36 33.39
C PHE A 28 -18.49 5.76 32.02
N THR A 29 -19.59 6.51 32.03
CA THR A 29 -20.33 6.92 30.82
C THR A 29 -19.49 7.72 29.82
N LEU A 30 -18.85 8.81 30.25
CA LEU A 30 -18.12 9.68 29.32
C LEU A 30 -16.86 9.00 28.75
N LEU A 31 -16.16 8.22 29.58
CA LEU A 31 -14.94 7.53 29.18
C LEU A 31 -15.20 6.39 28.17
N SER A 32 -16.40 5.82 28.16
CA SER A 32 -16.73 4.70 27.29
C SER A 32 -17.08 5.13 25.86
N ILE A 33 -17.47 6.39 25.63
CA ILE A 33 -17.87 6.92 24.30
C ILE A 33 -16.74 6.81 23.26
N PRO A 34 -15.49 7.26 23.52
CA PRO A 34 -14.40 7.12 22.56
C PRO A 34 -14.05 5.66 22.22
N ILE A 35 -14.27 4.75 23.16
CA ILE A 35 -14.04 3.31 22.97
C ILE A 35 -15.11 2.72 22.05
N LEU A 36 -16.37 3.07 22.25
CA LEU A 36 -17.45 2.69 21.34
C LEU A 36 -17.19 3.23 19.94
N TYR A 37 -16.80 4.50 19.83
CA TYR A 37 -16.45 5.12 18.55
C TYR A 37 -15.32 4.35 17.84
N ALA A 38 -14.23 4.05 18.55
CA ALA A 38 -13.12 3.27 17.99
C ALA A 38 -13.54 1.84 17.60
N SER A 39 -14.48 1.23 18.33
CA SER A 39 -15.07 -0.08 17.99
C SER A 39 -15.87 0.00 16.69
N LEU A 40 -16.82 0.94 16.58
CA LEU A 40 -17.66 1.10 15.38
C LEU A 40 -16.83 1.40 14.13
N ILE A 41 -15.82 2.26 14.23
CA ILE A 41 -14.90 2.53 13.11
C ILE A 41 -14.09 1.29 12.76
N SER A 42 -13.64 0.50 13.73
CA SER A 42 -12.94 -0.76 13.47
C SER A 42 -13.87 -1.76 12.77
N LEU A 43 -15.14 -1.88 13.19
CA LEU A 43 -16.13 -2.73 12.51
C LEU A 43 -16.30 -2.31 11.04
N LEU A 44 -16.49 -1.02 10.78
CA LEU A 44 -16.64 -0.50 9.43
C LEU A 44 -15.43 -0.82 8.55
N VAL A 45 -14.21 -0.62 9.07
CA VAL A 45 -12.97 -0.98 8.35
C VAL A 45 -12.83 -2.50 8.16
N SER A 46 -13.25 -3.30 9.13
CA SER A 46 -13.26 -4.77 9.02
C SER A 46 -14.15 -5.23 7.85
N LEU A 47 -15.36 -4.68 7.75
CA LEU A 47 -16.30 -4.95 6.67
C LEU A 47 -15.75 -4.46 5.33
N ALA A 48 -15.28 -3.21 5.23
CA ALA A 48 -14.77 -2.65 4.00
C ALA A 48 -13.49 -3.34 3.47
N SER A 49 -12.68 -3.90 4.37
CA SER A 49 -11.47 -4.66 4.01
C SER A 49 -11.73 -6.15 3.75
N HIS A 50 -12.96 -6.62 3.92
CA HIS A 50 -13.35 -8.00 3.62
C HIS A 50 -13.13 -8.32 2.13
N PRO A 51 -12.67 -9.52 1.73
CA PRO A 51 -12.32 -9.80 0.34
C PRO A 51 -13.49 -9.66 -0.64
N SER A 52 -14.73 -9.89 -0.19
CA SER A 52 -15.93 -9.75 -1.03
C SER A 52 -16.39 -8.31 -1.23
N ILE A 53 -16.00 -7.39 -0.35
CA ILE A 53 -16.38 -5.97 -0.42
C ILE A 53 -15.23 -5.17 -1.01
N ASN A 54 -14.04 -5.31 -0.44
CA ASN A 54 -12.79 -4.70 -0.89
C ASN A 54 -12.93 -3.24 -1.36
N LEU A 55 -13.29 -2.34 -0.42
CA LEU A 55 -13.54 -0.93 -0.68
C LEU A 55 -12.41 -0.05 -0.11
N PRO A 56 -11.21 0.03 -0.74
CA PRO A 56 -10.09 0.81 -0.24
C PRO A 56 -10.32 2.33 -0.29
N MET A 57 -11.34 2.78 -1.04
CA MET A 57 -11.79 4.17 -1.11
C MET A 57 -12.42 4.69 0.19
N LEU A 58 -12.80 3.80 1.12
CA LEU A 58 -13.53 4.17 2.34
C LEU A 58 -12.86 5.31 3.11
N LEU A 59 -11.53 5.28 3.20
CA LEU A 59 -10.76 6.27 3.96
C LEU A 59 -10.58 7.61 3.22
N GLY A 60 -11.18 7.78 2.02
CA GLY A 60 -11.18 9.06 1.30
C GLY A 60 -9.79 9.60 0.97
N LYS A 61 -8.78 8.75 0.85
CA LYS A 61 -7.40 9.16 0.55
C LYS A 61 -7.32 9.68 -0.89
N ASN A 62 -6.83 10.90 -1.05
CA ASN A 62 -6.67 11.55 -2.35
C ASN A 62 -5.55 10.88 -3.18
N THR A 63 -5.58 11.11 -4.49
CA THR A 63 -4.55 10.62 -5.42
C THR A 63 -3.15 11.17 -5.12
N ASP A 64 -3.08 12.33 -4.46
CA ASP A 64 -1.85 12.97 -3.98
C ASP A 64 -1.36 12.46 -2.62
N GLY A 65 -2.06 11.47 -2.04
CA GLY A 65 -1.74 10.84 -0.76
C GLY A 65 -2.18 11.60 0.49
N SER A 66 -2.84 12.76 0.32
CA SER A 66 -3.41 13.52 1.43
C SER A 66 -4.74 12.91 1.90
N PHE A 67 -5.09 13.19 3.17
CA PHE A 67 -6.42 12.89 3.70
C PHE A 67 -7.21 14.17 3.87
N PRO A 68 -8.49 14.20 3.44
CA PRO A 68 -9.37 15.31 3.74
C PRO A 68 -9.68 15.36 5.24
N ILE A 69 -9.98 16.55 5.76
CA ILE A 69 -10.19 16.79 7.20
C ILE A 69 -11.31 15.90 7.76
N TRP A 70 -12.41 15.73 7.01
CA TRP A 70 -13.52 14.87 7.43
C TRP A 70 -13.07 13.42 7.66
N SER A 71 -12.16 12.90 6.81
CA SER A 71 -11.64 11.54 6.95
C SER A 71 -10.71 11.45 8.15
N LEU A 72 -9.90 12.46 8.42
CA LEU A 72 -9.01 12.49 9.57
C LEU A 72 -9.80 12.46 10.88
N ILE A 73 -10.95 13.14 10.93
CA ILE A 73 -11.84 13.14 12.11
C ILE A 73 -12.56 11.80 12.23
N MET A 74 -13.24 11.36 11.18
CA MET A 74 -14.09 10.15 11.18
C MET A 74 -13.29 8.85 11.35
N PHE A 75 -12.12 8.74 10.72
CA PHE A 75 -11.29 7.53 10.79
C PHE A 75 -10.10 7.67 11.73
N SER A 76 -10.07 8.73 12.55
CA SER A 76 -8.97 9.03 13.48
C SER A 76 -8.53 7.81 14.31
N PRO A 77 -9.43 7.01 14.93
CA PRO A 77 -9.00 5.90 15.78
C PRO A 77 -8.27 4.81 15.02
N TYR A 78 -8.64 4.60 13.75
CA TYR A 78 -7.98 3.63 12.88
C TYR A 78 -6.67 4.17 12.30
N LEU A 79 -6.68 5.40 11.77
CA LEU A 79 -5.50 6.01 11.14
C LEU A 79 -4.35 6.18 12.14
N TYR A 80 -4.63 6.68 13.34
CA TYR A 80 -3.61 6.82 14.38
C TYR A 80 -3.12 5.45 14.88
N PHE A 81 -4.01 4.48 15.02
CA PHE A 81 -3.63 3.11 15.38
C PHE A 81 -2.65 2.51 14.38
N VAL A 82 -2.94 2.60 13.07
CA VAL A 82 -2.05 2.04 12.05
C VAL A 82 -0.71 2.78 12.00
N ARG A 83 -0.70 4.11 12.18
CA ARG A 83 0.54 4.90 12.25
C ARG A 83 1.40 4.48 13.45
N ALA A 84 0.80 4.38 14.64
CA ALA A 84 1.48 3.95 15.85
C ALA A 84 2.01 2.52 15.71
N PHE A 85 1.17 1.58 15.23
CA PHE A 85 1.58 0.20 14.98
C PHE A 85 2.73 0.11 13.98
N SER A 86 2.68 0.91 12.91
CA SER A 86 3.75 0.98 11.92
C SER A 86 5.04 1.57 12.48
N ALA A 87 4.96 2.58 13.34
CA ALA A 87 6.11 3.14 14.04
C ALA A 87 6.74 2.12 15.00
N LEU A 88 5.94 1.47 15.84
CA LEU A 88 6.39 0.42 16.77
C LEU A 88 7.05 -0.75 16.03
N ARG A 89 6.43 -1.23 14.94
CA ARG A 89 6.99 -2.31 14.12
C ARG A 89 8.31 -1.90 13.47
N ARG A 90 8.45 -0.64 13.06
CA ARG A 90 9.73 -0.11 12.54
C ARG A 90 10.80 -0.01 13.61
N LEU A 91 10.47 0.40 14.84
CA LEU A 91 11.44 0.42 15.94
C LEU A 91 11.99 -0.97 16.26
N LYS A 92 11.15 -2.01 16.10
CA LYS A 92 11.56 -3.41 16.29
C LYS A 92 12.27 -4.02 15.08
N SER A 93 12.00 -3.51 13.87
CA SER A 93 12.58 -4.05 12.63
C SER A 93 13.92 -3.41 12.31
N ARG A 94 14.89 -4.22 11.89
CA ARG A 94 16.20 -3.76 11.36
C ARG A 94 16.21 -3.68 9.83
N GLU A 95 15.05 -3.77 9.19
CA GLU A 95 14.95 -3.74 7.72
C GLU A 95 15.23 -2.34 7.18
N GLN A 96 15.92 -2.27 6.04
CA GLN A 96 16.12 -1.01 5.34
C GLN A 96 14.77 -0.43 4.88
N PRO A 97 14.57 0.90 5.01
CA PRO A 97 13.32 1.56 4.62
C PRO A 97 12.93 1.32 3.16
N TYR A 98 13.93 1.28 2.28
CA TYR A 98 13.81 1.00 0.85
C TYR A 98 15.01 0.19 0.36
N THR A 99 14.88 -0.37 -0.83
CA THR A 99 15.92 -1.14 -1.52
C THR A 99 15.88 -0.78 -3.00
N GLU A 100 17.04 -0.51 -3.59
CA GLU A 100 17.18 -0.30 -5.03
C GLU A 100 17.20 -1.64 -5.76
N ILE A 101 16.25 -1.84 -6.68
CA ILE A 101 16.15 -3.09 -7.44
C ILE A 101 16.92 -3.00 -8.75
N VAL A 102 16.79 -1.87 -9.44
CA VAL A 102 17.62 -1.47 -10.58
C VAL A 102 17.88 0.03 -10.47
N GLU A 103 18.82 0.53 -11.26
CA GLU A 103 19.24 1.94 -11.22
C GLU A 103 18.04 2.91 -11.27
N GLY A 104 17.87 3.68 -10.20
CA GLY A 104 16.82 4.67 -10.05
C GLY A 104 15.42 4.09 -9.81
N VAL A 105 15.29 2.81 -9.44
CA VAL A 105 14.00 2.16 -9.14
C VAL A 105 14.04 1.47 -7.78
N TYR A 106 13.27 2.01 -6.85
CA TYR A 106 13.29 1.64 -5.43
C TYR A 106 11.95 1.04 -4.98
N VAL A 107 12.01 0.02 -4.13
CA VAL A 107 10.84 -0.56 -3.44
C VAL A 107 11.03 -0.48 -1.93
N GLY A 108 9.98 -0.17 -1.18
CA GLY A 108 10.12 -0.04 0.27
C GLY A 108 8.85 0.05 1.10
N GLY A 109 9.06 0.28 2.39
CA GLY A 109 8.01 0.62 3.34
C GLY A 109 7.69 2.11 3.32
N TRP A 110 6.61 2.47 4.02
CA TRP A 110 6.17 3.86 4.11
C TRP A 110 7.25 4.69 4.81
N PRO A 111 7.76 5.75 4.17
CA PRO A 111 8.83 6.57 4.72
C PRO A 111 8.30 7.29 5.96
N SER A 112 8.94 7.15 7.12
CA SER A 112 8.48 7.85 8.33
C SER A 112 8.83 9.33 8.35
N SER A 113 9.80 9.74 7.53
CA SER A 113 10.30 11.11 7.40
C SER A 113 10.83 11.33 5.98
N PRO A 114 10.92 12.59 5.50
CA PRO A 114 11.49 12.91 4.20
C PRO A 114 12.94 12.42 4.01
N GLU A 115 13.72 12.36 5.09
CA GLU A 115 15.11 11.86 5.10
C GLU A 115 15.24 10.37 4.77
N LYS A 116 14.16 9.60 4.99
CA LYS A 116 14.12 8.15 4.68
C LYS A 116 13.59 7.86 3.28
N MET A 117 13.50 8.89 2.44
CA MET A 117 13.18 8.75 1.03
C MET A 117 14.43 8.33 0.24
N PRO A 118 14.28 7.59 -0.86
CA PRO A 118 15.38 7.35 -1.78
C PRO A 118 15.97 8.66 -2.34
N PRO A 119 17.25 8.64 -2.76
CA PRO A 119 17.91 9.81 -3.34
C PRO A 119 17.27 10.25 -4.66
N GLY A 120 17.57 11.48 -5.08
CA GLY A 120 17.13 12.00 -6.39
C GLY A 120 15.66 12.45 -6.45
N LYS A 121 15.00 12.65 -5.31
CA LYS A 121 13.59 13.10 -5.19
C LYS A 121 12.66 12.23 -6.06
N PRO A 122 12.51 10.94 -5.79
CA PRO A 122 11.79 10.04 -6.69
C PRO A 122 10.31 10.44 -6.87
N ALA A 123 9.75 10.09 -8.02
CA ALA A 123 8.31 10.00 -8.21
C ALA A 123 7.76 8.81 -7.40
N VAL A 124 6.71 9.05 -6.62
CA VAL A 124 6.22 8.09 -5.62
C VAL A 124 4.95 7.40 -6.07
N VAL A 125 4.95 6.08 -5.99
CA VAL A 125 3.75 5.24 -6.09
C VAL A 125 3.44 4.70 -4.69
N ASP A 126 2.35 5.16 -4.09
CA ASP A 126 1.88 4.73 -2.77
C ASP A 126 0.75 3.71 -2.89
N CYS A 127 1.02 2.47 -2.48
CA CYS A 127 0.04 1.39 -2.51
C CYS A 127 -0.79 1.26 -1.20
N THR A 128 -0.85 2.29 -0.36
CA THR A 128 -1.60 2.29 0.92
C THR A 128 -2.86 3.13 0.83
N CYS A 129 -3.95 2.66 1.42
CA CYS A 129 -5.14 3.48 1.67
C CYS A 129 -5.08 4.15 3.05
N GLU A 130 -4.22 3.67 3.94
CA GLU A 130 -4.27 3.94 5.39
C GLU A 130 -3.16 4.87 5.92
N LEU A 131 -2.05 5.01 5.19
CA LEU A 131 -0.92 5.85 5.61
C LEU A 131 -0.91 7.18 4.83
N PRO A 132 -0.70 8.34 5.49
CA PRO A 132 -0.69 9.62 4.80
C PRO A 132 0.63 9.82 4.04
N ARG A 133 0.64 10.70 3.04
CA ARG A 133 1.91 11.19 2.50
C ARG A 133 2.74 11.88 3.60
N VAL A 134 4.06 11.85 3.47
CA VAL A 134 4.99 12.34 4.52
C VAL A 134 5.59 13.69 4.18
N CYS A 135 5.65 14.05 2.90
CA CYS A 135 6.19 15.34 2.47
C CYS A 135 5.14 16.14 1.71
N SER A 136 5.10 17.44 1.97
CA SER A 136 4.39 18.41 1.13
C SER A 136 5.31 18.76 -0.04
N GLY A 137 4.86 18.54 -1.28
CA GLY A 137 5.65 18.89 -2.47
C GLY A 137 6.57 17.78 -2.99
N TYR A 138 6.02 16.61 -3.31
CA TYR A 138 6.71 15.66 -4.19
C TYR A 138 6.86 16.27 -5.57
N GLY A 139 7.94 17.04 -5.79
CA GLY A 139 8.15 17.80 -7.03
C GLY A 139 8.08 16.94 -8.29
N ASN A 140 8.53 15.68 -8.19
CA ASN A 140 8.52 14.73 -9.31
C ASN A 140 7.21 13.95 -9.45
N GLY A 141 6.23 14.18 -8.57
CA GLY A 141 4.88 13.62 -8.62
C GLY A 141 4.64 12.52 -7.58
N TYR A 142 3.35 12.32 -7.29
CA TYR A 142 2.87 11.33 -6.34
C TYR A 142 1.59 10.70 -6.91
N LEU A 143 1.51 9.37 -6.87
CA LEU A 143 0.35 8.60 -7.28
C LEU A 143 -0.03 7.62 -6.18
N CYS A 144 -1.23 7.78 -5.62
CA CYS A 144 -1.81 6.81 -4.72
C CYS A 144 -2.61 5.74 -5.48
N VAL A 145 -2.29 4.47 -5.20
CA VAL A 145 -3.03 3.27 -5.61
C VAL A 145 -3.56 2.60 -4.34
N PRO A 146 -4.62 3.16 -3.75
CA PRO A 146 -5.07 2.81 -2.42
C PRO A 146 -5.48 1.34 -2.35
N THR A 147 -4.83 0.59 -1.48
CA THR A 147 -5.02 -0.85 -1.32
C THR A 147 -4.93 -1.22 0.15
N TRP A 148 -5.92 -1.97 0.65
CA TRP A 148 -5.92 -2.51 2.01
C TRP A 148 -4.71 -3.41 2.27
N ASP A 149 -4.18 -3.39 3.49
CA ASP A 149 -3.13 -4.33 3.86
C ASP A 149 -3.58 -5.79 3.66
N THR A 150 -2.66 -6.66 3.24
CA THR A 150 -2.92 -8.05 2.81
C THR A 150 -3.78 -8.23 1.55
N ARG A 151 -4.29 -7.16 0.93
CA ARG A 151 -4.94 -7.18 -0.39
C ARG A 151 -3.96 -6.81 -1.49
N SER A 152 -4.35 -7.07 -2.74
CA SER A 152 -3.62 -6.63 -3.92
C SER A 152 -4.27 -5.41 -4.54
N PRO A 153 -3.49 -4.48 -5.12
CA PRO A 153 -4.02 -3.60 -6.15
C PRO A 153 -4.63 -4.45 -7.26
N ASP A 154 -5.76 -4.03 -7.81
CA ASP A 154 -6.37 -4.72 -8.94
C ASP A 154 -5.51 -4.57 -10.22
N PRO A 155 -5.68 -5.43 -11.24
CA PRO A 155 -4.88 -5.38 -12.46
C PRO A 155 -4.90 -4.01 -13.17
N GLY A 156 -6.02 -3.28 -13.13
CA GLY A 156 -6.14 -1.94 -13.69
C GLY A 156 -5.36 -0.90 -12.89
N GLY A 157 -5.42 -0.98 -11.57
CA GLY A 157 -4.60 -0.17 -10.66
C GLY A 157 -3.11 -0.42 -10.81
N ILE A 158 -2.69 -1.68 -11.00
CA ILE A 158 -1.30 -2.05 -11.32
C ILE A 158 -0.89 -1.40 -12.64
N GLU A 159 -1.67 -1.58 -13.71
CA GLU A 159 -1.36 -1.03 -15.03
C GLU A 159 -1.28 0.51 -15.02
N ALA A 160 -2.21 1.18 -14.33
CA ALA A 160 -2.21 2.64 -14.20
C ALA A 160 -0.94 3.13 -13.49
N ALA A 161 -0.54 2.45 -12.41
CA ALA A 161 0.68 2.75 -11.67
C ALA A 161 1.94 2.55 -12.51
N VAL A 162 2.01 1.42 -13.22
CA VAL A 162 3.11 1.08 -14.11
C VAL A 162 3.24 2.08 -15.24
N ARG A 163 2.16 2.41 -15.96
CA ARG A 163 2.17 3.41 -17.03
C ARG A 163 2.64 4.77 -16.52
N TRP A 164 2.15 5.19 -15.37
CA TRP A 164 2.55 6.45 -14.76
C TRP A 164 4.05 6.45 -14.39
N ALA A 165 4.53 5.37 -13.77
CA ALA A 165 5.95 5.22 -13.42
C ALA A 165 6.85 5.16 -14.66
N CYS A 166 6.46 4.45 -15.73
CA CYS A 166 7.20 4.42 -16.99
C CYS A 166 7.34 5.82 -17.60
N ARG A 167 6.27 6.64 -17.61
CA ARG A 167 6.35 8.04 -18.09
C ARG A 167 7.28 8.91 -17.26
N LYS A 168 7.42 8.63 -15.96
CA LYS A 168 8.38 9.33 -15.10
C LYS A 168 9.80 8.84 -15.37
N ARG A 169 10.00 7.55 -15.62
CA ARG A 169 11.31 7.01 -16.03
C ARG A 169 11.83 7.60 -17.33
N THR A 170 10.97 7.85 -18.33
CA THR A 170 11.39 8.53 -19.58
C THR A 170 11.84 9.98 -19.36
N GLN A 171 11.49 10.58 -18.23
CA GLN A 171 11.96 11.91 -17.81
C GLN A 171 13.24 11.84 -16.94
N ASN A 172 13.89 10.69 -16.90
CA ASN A 172 15.04 10.38 -16.04
C ASN A 172 14.77 10.62 -14.53
N VAL A 173 13.50 10.49 -14.12
CA VAL A 173 13.09 10.63 -12.73
C VAL A 173 13.17 9.26 -12.03
N PRO A 174 13.81 9.16 -10.85
CA PRO A 174 13.80 7.93 -10.07
C PRO A 174 12.40 7.55 -9.60
N ILE A 175 12.10 6.27 -9.46
CA ILE A 175 10.79 5.76 -9.03
C ILE A 175 10.90 5.13 -7.65
N PHE A 176 9.96 5.46 -6.78
CA PHE A 176 9.81 4.80 -5.49
C PHE A 176 8.41 4.21 -5.32
N VAL A 177 8.33 2.90 -5.21
CA VAL A 177 7.07 2.18 -4.96
C VAL A 177 7.04 1.71 -3.52
N HIS A 178 6.06 2.15 -2.73
CA HIS A 178 5.97 1.76 -1.32
C HIS A 178 4.58 1.30 -0.90
N CYS A 179 4.55 0.52 0.18
CA CYS A 179 3.33 0.21 0.93
C CYS A 179 3.60 0.49 2.41
N ALA A 180 2.99 -0.23 3.36
CA ALA A 180 3.32 -0.03 4.78
C ALA A 180 4.75 -0.46 5.13
N TYR A 181 5.16 -1.68 4.70
CA TYR A 181 6.44 -2.31 5.06
C TYR A 181 7.30 -2.77 3.88
N GLY A 182 6.78 -2.65 2.64
CA GLY A 182 7.50 -3.06 1.45
C GLY A 182 7.55 -4.57 1.22
N HIS A 183 6.51 -5.30 1.61
CA HIS A 183 6.49 -6.77 1.56
C HIS A 183 5.52 -7.36 0.53
N GLY A 184 4.40 -6.70 0.25
CA GLY A 184 3.32 -7.29 -0.55
C GLY A 184 2.83 -6.36 -1.65
N ARG A 185 1.94 -5.43 -1.29
CA ARG A 185 1.28 -4.49 -2.21
C ARG A 185 2.25 -3.77 -3.17
N SER A 186 3.30 -3.16 -2.62
CA SER A 186 4.31 -2.47 -3.42
C SER A 186 5.19 -3.40 -4.25
N VAL A 187 5.40 -4.63 -3.76
CA VAL A 187 6.17 -5.65 -4.48
C VAL A 187 5.39 -6.11 -5.71
N ALA A 188 4.07 -6.26 -5.60
CA ALA A 188 3.22 -6.59 -6.75
C ALA A 188 3.34 -5.53 -7.86
N VAL A 189 3.21 -4.25 -7.52
CA VAL A 189 3.39 -3.16 -8.49
C VAL A 189 4.83 -3.12 -9.03
N MET A 190 5.83 -3.34 -8.17
CA MET A 190 7.24 -3.38 -8.59
C MET A 190 7.51 -4.52 -9.58
N CYS A 191 6.96 -5.72 -9.35
CA CYS A 191 7.09 -6.82 -10.30
C CYS A 191 6.58 -6.43 -11.68
N ALA A 192 5.37 -5.86 -11.76
CA ALA A 192 4.79 -5.40 -13.01
C ALA A 192 5.62 -4.29 -13.68
N LEU A 193 6.16 -3.35 -12.88
CA LEU A 193 7.01 -2.27 -13.36
C LEU A 193 8.31 -2.79 -13.98
N LEU A 194 8.99 -3.76 -13.36
CA LEU A 194 10.23 -4.33 -13.89
C LEU A 194 10.01 -5.03 -15.24
N VAL A 195 8.89 -5.73 -15.39
CA VAL A 195 8.50 -6.34 -16.67
C VAL A 195 8.13 -5.27 -17.71
N ALA A 196 7.53 -4.16 -17.29
CA ALA A 196 7.22 -3.05 -18.19
C ALA A 196 8.47 -2.30 -18.68
N LEU A 197 9.48 -2.19 -17.82
CA LEU A 197 10.78 -1.60 -18.15
C LEU A 197 11.70 -2.56 -18.95
N GLY A 198 11.29 -3.81 -19.19
CA GLY A 198 12.10 -4.78 -19.93
C GLY A 198 13.30 -5.33 -19.15
N VAL A 199 13.31 -5.17 -17.81
CA VAL A 199 14.38 -5.70 -16.94
C VAL A 199 14.31 -7.22 -16.85
N VAL A 200 13.08 -7.76 -16.90
CA VAL A 200 12.77 -9.19 -16.80
C VAL A 200 11.57 -9.52 -17.67
N ASP A 201 11.47 -10.75 -18.15
CA ASP A 201 10.42 -11.17 -19.10
C ASP A 201 9.05 -11.38 -18.44
N ASP A 202 9.04 -11.77 -17.17
CA ASP A 202 7.81 -12.07 -16.45
C ASP A 202 7.85 -11.65 -14.98
N TRP A 203 6.67 -11.57 -14.37
CA TRP A 203 6.51 -11.11 -12.99
C TRP A 203 7.11 -12.08 -11.95
N LYS A 204 7.30 -13.36 -12.30
CA LYS A 204 7.86 -14.38 -11.41
C LYS A 204 9.38 -14.21 -11.30
N ASN A 205 10.04 -13.91 -12.41
CA ASN A 205 11.45 -13.54 -12.45
C ASN A 205 11.67 -12.19 -11.75
N ALA A 206 10.73 -11.24 -11.91
CA ALA A 206 10.73 -10.02 -11.12
C ALA A 206 10.65 -10.29 -9.60
N GLU A 207 9.76 -11.19 -9.16
CA GLU A 207 9.65 -11.59 -7.75
C GLU A 207 10.97 -12.16 -7.22
N LYS A 208 11.63 -13.03 -8.00
CA LYS A 208 12.95 -13.60 -7.64
C LYS A 208 14.02 -12.52 -7.48
N LEU A 209 14.15 -11.64 -8.47
CA LEU A 209 15.11 -10.54 -8.46
C LEU A 209 14.91 -9.61 -7.25
N ILE A 210 13.65 -9.26 -6.95
CA ILE A 210 13.35 -8.43 -5.77
C ILE A 210 13.70 -9.18 -4.49
N LYS A 211 13.42 -10.49 -4.42
CA LYS A 211 13.71 -11.31 -3.24
C LYS A 211 15.20 -11.40 -2.93
N GLU A 212 16.05 -11.47 -3.95
CA GLU A 212 17.50 -11.48 -3.79
C GLU A 212 18.00 -10.21 -3.09
N LYS A 213 17.46 -9.04 -3.48
CA LYS A 213 17.85 -7.75 -2.89
C LYS A 213 17.10 -7.41 -1.61
N ARG A 214 15.87 -7.91 -1.45
CA ARG A 214 15.00 -7.69 -0.29
C ARG A 214 14.38 -9.02 0.19
N PRO A 215 15.11 -9.81 1.00
CA PRO A 215 14.72 -11.18 1.39
C PRO A 215 13.37 -11.31 2.10
N TYR A 216 12.91 -10.25 2.76
CA TYR A 216 11.68 -10.25 3.58
C TYR A 216 10.39 -9.99 2.78
N ILE A 217 10.43 -9.96 1.44
CA ILE A 217 9.19 -9.86 0.67
C ILE A 217 8.26 -11.04 0.94
N ARG A 218 6.96 -10.75 0.95
CA ARG A 218 5.89 -11.71 1.26
C ARG A 218 4.66 -11.44 0.41
N MET A 219 4.74 -11.81 -0.87
CA MET A 219 3.55 -11.84 -1.72
C MET A 219 2.65 -13.03 -1.37
N ASN A 220 1.34 -12.77 -1.31
CA ASN A 220 0.31 -13.78 -1.04
C ASN A 220 -0.36 -14.20 -2.36
N ALA A 221 -1.32 -15.12 -2.28
CA ALA A 221 -2.04 -15.62 -3.45
C ALA A 221 -2.82 -14.52 -4.20
N LEU A 222 -3.33 -13.50 -3.49
CA LEU A 222 -4.05 -12.40 -4.11
C LEU A 222 -3.13 -11.53 -4.98
N HIS A 223 -1.92 -11.21 -4.50
CA HIS A 223 -0.92 -10.47 -5.28
C HIS A 223 -0.55 -11.23 -6.57
N ARG A 224 -0.29 -12.53 -6.46
CA ARG A 224 0.08 -13.37 -7.61
C ARG A 224 -1.07 -13.52 -8.60
N LYS A 225 -2.30 -13.65 -8.13
CA LYS A 225 -3.49 -13.70 -8.99
C LYS A 225 -3.68 -12.40 -9.77
N ALA A 226 -3.55 -11.24 -9.11
CA ALA A 226 -3.66 -9.94 -9.77
C ALA A 226 -2.55 -9.72 -10.81
N LEU A 227 -1.31 -10.15 -10.52
CA LEU A 227 -0.20 -10.11 -11.47
C LEU A 227 -0.41 -11.03 -12.67
N GLU A 228 -0.98 -12.21 -12.45
CA GLU A 228 -1.31 -13.15 -13.53
C GLU A 228 -2.38 -12.57 -14.47
N GLU A 229 -3.45 -11.98 -13.91
CA GLU A 229 -4.49 -11.29 -14.68
C GLU A 229 -3.92 -10.07 -15.43
N TRP A 230 -3.11 -9.25 -14.76
CA TRP A 230 -2.41 -8.12 -15.39
C TRP A 230 -1.54 -8.56 -16.58
N SER A 231 -0.74 -9.63 -16.40
CA SER A 231 0.14 -10.17 -17.43
C SER A 231 -0.64 -10.65 -18.66
N LYS A 232 -1.76 -11.35 -18.45
CA LYS A 232 -2.64 -11.82 -19.53
C LYS A 232 -3.21 -10.67 -20.35
N ASN A 233 -3.68 -9.60 -19.70
CA ASN A 233 -4.22 -8.41 -20.37
C ASN A 233 -3.17 -7.68 -21.21
N ARG A 234 -1.91 -7.72 -20.79
CA ARG A 234 -0.79 -7.14 -21.54
C ARG A 234 -0.45 -7.94 -22.79
N LEU A 235 -0.48 -9.27 -22.71
CA LEU A 235 -0.25 -10.15 -23.87
C LEU A 235 -1.36 -10.08 -24.92
N SER A 236 -2.59 -9.79 -24.49
CA SER A 236 -3.74 -9.64 -25.38
C SER A 236 -3.88 -8.23 -25.98
N SER A 237 -3.11 -7.25 -25.50
CA SER A 237 -2.94 -5.96 -26.17
C SER A 237 -1.86 -6.09 -27.24
N PRO A 238 -2.12 -5.72 -28.52
CA PRO A 238 -1.08 -5.76 -29.54
C PRO A 238 0.12 -4.92 -29.08
N LYS A 239 1.34 -5.41 -29.26
CA LYS A 239 2.56 -4.60 -29.11
C LYS A 239 2.39 -3.36 -30.01
N ALA A 240 2.07 -2.22 -29.42
CA ALA A 240 2.08 -0.96 -30.16
C ALA A 240 3.52 -0.67 -30.61
N GLY A 241 3.77 -0.86 -31.90
CA GLY A 241 4.86 -0.22 -32.64
C GLY A 241 6.26 -0.85 -32.53
N SER A 242 6.46 -2.03 -33.13
CA SER A 242 7.75 -2.36 -33.76
C SER A 242 7.60 -2.30 -35.29
N ASN A 243 7.53 -1.07 -35.81
CA ASN A 243 7.75 -0.67 -37.20
C ASN A 243 8.08 0.83 -37.08
N THR A 244 9.26 1.31 -37.46
CA THR A 244 9.77 1.28 -38.83
C THR A 244 11.30 1.25 -38.83
N ARG A 245 11.87 0.28 -39.54
CA ARG A 245 13.14 0.47 -40.28
C ARG A 245 12.81 1.31 -41.51
N TYR A 246 13.62 2.31 -41.81
CA TYR A 246 14.27 2.63 -43.09
C TYR A 246 14.92 4.01 -42.93
#